data_AF-A0A2E1AVE0-F1
#
_entry.id   AF-A0A2E1AVE0-F1
#
_cell.length_a   1.000
_cell.length_b   1.000
_cell.length_c   1.000
_cell.angle_alpha   90.00
_cell.angle_beta   90.00
_cell.angle_gamma   90.00
#
_symmetry.space_group_name_H-M   'P 1'
#
loop_
_entity.id
_entity.type
_entity.pdbx_description
1 polymer ?
#
loop_
_entity_poly.entity_id
_entity_poly.type
_entity_poly.pdbx_seq_one_letter_code
_entity_poly.pdbx_strand_id
1 'polypeptide(L)'
;MNELILFKNMVNKHLRDRLKKEKWSGVCPVFYKNDVPNLAKCIEIRGSLKENYFICCLTVYSDFKLPNTPKSIKTKKFHTYKRIFQVGLTPNKVSSSFYQWALKDDKDFNIGQIQLLGEAISTHGTGFFNRFNNFPEPFLSIEPEDFDTKEVKLFNQYDVSNQVFYMNFLKEVHLSVDQIEKATAFSNLALARCHDNLKGNKIIRDKPNDKYTRELVRFFEMPK
;
A
#
# COMPACT_ATOMS: atom_id res chain seq x y z
N MET A 1 -25.50 -6.31 -18.82
CA MET A 1 -24.99 -5.62 -17.61
C MET A 1 -23.59 -6.18 -17.33
N ASN A 2 -22.58 -5.35 -17.06
CA ASN A 2 -21.19 -5.81 -16.90
C ASN A 2 -21.05 -6.69 -15.64
N GLU A 3 -20.56 -7.92 -15.77
CA GLU A 3 -20.41 -8.89 -14.66
C GLU A 3 -19.57 -8.33 -13.49
N LEU A 4 -18.59 -7.46 -13.78
CA LEU A 4 -17.81 -6.78 -12.75
C LEU A 4 -18.65 -5.82 -11.91
N ILE A 5 -19.66 -5.19 -12.51
CA ILE A 5 -20.61 -4.34 -11.80
C ILE A 5 -21.50 -5.20 -10.89
N LEU A 6 -21.97 -6.35 -11.39
CA LEU A 6 -22.75 -7.30 -10.59
C LEU A 6 -21.96 -7.81 -9.38
N PHE A 7 -20.71 -8.22 -9.57
CA PHE A 7 -19.82 -8.64 -8.49
C PHE A 7 -19.62 -7.52 -7.45
N LYS A 8 -19.30 -6.29 -7.87
CA LYS A 8 -19.14 -5.15 -6.96
C LYS A 8 -20.42 -4.86 -6.18
N ASN A 9 -21.58 -4.92 -6.83
CA ASN A 9 -22.88 -4.73 -6.18
C ASN A 9 -23.15 -5.82 -5.15
N MET A 10 -22.82 -7.08 -5.45
CA MET A 10 -22.94 -8.20 -4.53
C MET A 10 -22.04 -8.01 -3.30
N VAL A 11 -20.75 -7.68 -3.49
CA VAL A 11 -19.84 -7.35 -2.39
C VAL A 11 -20.40 -6.21 -1.54
N ASN A 12 -20.81 -5.11 -2.17
CA ASN A 12 -21.37 -3.98 -1.44
C ASN A 12 -22.63 -4.36 -0.65
N LYS A 13 -23.54 -5.16 -1.23
CA LYS A 13 -24.76 -5.60 -0.57
C LYS A 13 -24.50 -6.43 0.69
N HIS A 14 -23.48 -7.29 0.66
CA HIS A 14 -23.25 -8.27 1.73
C HIS A 14 -22.13 -7.89 2.72
N LEU A 15 -21.24 -6.96 2.35
CA LEU A 15 -20.07 -6.61 3.16
C LEU A 15 -20.06 -5.15 3.65
N ARG A 16 -20.66 -4.21 2.90
CA ARG A 16 -20.52 -2.76 3.18
C ARG A 16 -21.03 -2.37 4.56
N ASP A 17 -22.22 -2.83 4.95
CA ASP A 17 -22.82 -2.42 6.22
C ASP A 17 -22.03 -2.95 7.43
N ARG A 18 -21.44 -4.14 7.30
CA ARG A 18 -20.50 -4.69 8.29
C ARG A 18 -19.27 -3.79 8.41
N LEU A 19 -18.63 -3.47 7.29
CA LEU A 19 -17.45 -2.59 7.28
C LEU A 19 -17.77 -1.19 7.79
N LYS A 20 -18.95 -0.64 7.47
CA LYS A 20 -19.41 0.66 7.96
C LYS A 20 -19.56 0.67 9.49
N LYS A 21 -20.09 -0.40 10.09
CA LYS A 21 -20.16 -0.54 11.56
C LYS A 21 -18.78 -0.52 12.21
N GLU A 22 -17.77 -1.05 11.52
CA GLU A 22 -16.36 -1.01 11.93
C GLU A 22 -15.64 0.30 11.54
N LYS A 23 -16.39 1.33 11.12
CA LYS A 23 -15.91 2.66 10.73
C LYS A 23 -15.06 2.69 9.46
N TRP A 24 -15.21 1.71 8.57
CA TRP A 24 -14.68 1.78 7.22
C TRP A 24 -15.60 2.59 6.31
N SER A 25 -14.99 3.36 5.40
CA SER A 25 -15.65 4.13 4.35
C SER A 25 -15.41 3.50 2.99
N GLY A 26 -16.14 3.95 1.97
CA GLY A 26 -15.95 3.49 0.58
C GLY A 26 -16.90 2.37 0.14
N VAL A 27 -16.61 1.82 -1.04
CA VAL A 27 -17.38 0.77 -1.74
C VAL A 27 -16.43 -0.07 -2.58
N CYS A 28 -16.79 -1.32 -2.85
CA CYS A 28 -16.03 -2.22 -3.73
C CYS A 28 -15.68 -1.52 -5.07
N PRO A 29 -14.39 -1.50 -5.49
CA PRO A 29 -13.32 -2.40 -5.05
C PRO A 29 -12.47 -1.93 -3.87
N VAL A 30 -12.71 -0.75 -3.28
CA VAL A 30 -11.84 -0.23 -2.20
C VAL A 30 -12.67 0.31 -1.04
N PHE A 31 -12.45 -0.30 0.12
CA PHE A 31 -12.88 0.24 1.41
C PHE A 31 -11.66 0.83 2.11
N TYR A 32 -11.81 1.97 2.78
CA TYR A 32 -10.69 2.68 3.39
C TYR A 32 -11.03 3.21 4.78
N LYS A 33 -10.01 3.39 5.60
CA LYS A 33 -10.10 3.93 6.95
C LYS A 33 -8.88 4.80 7.24
N ASN A 34 -9.14 6.05 7.58
CA ASN A 34 -8.13 7.06 7.90
C ASN A 34 -8.22 7.38 9.40
N ASP A 35 -8.08 6.35 10.22
CA ASP A 35 -8.19 6.43 11.69
C ASP A 35 -6.84 6.62 12.38
N VAL A 36 -5.74 6.63 11.61
CA VAL A 36 -4.38 6.86 12.08
C VAL A 36 -3.78 8.03 11.31
N PRO A 37 -3.17 9.04 11.97
CA PRO A 37 -2.55 10.16 11.28
C PRO A 37 -1.53 9.70 10.25
N ASN A 38 -1.51 10.37 9.09
CA ASN A 38 -0.57 10.13 7.99
C ASN A 38 -0.63 8.72 7.37
N LEU A 39 -1.62 7.90 7.72
CA LEU A 39 -1.85 6.58 7.13
C LEU A 39 -3.30 6.42 6.66
N ALA A 40 -3.46 5.82 5.48
CA ALA A 40 -4.74 5.35 4.99
C ALA A 40 -4.71 3.82 4.87
N LYS A 41 -5.54 3.14 5.66
CA LYS A 41 -5.70 1.68 5.62
C LYS A 41 -6.76 1.34 4.58
N CYS A 42 -6.51 0.35 3.73
CA CYS A 42 -7.39 -0.01 2.62
C CYS A 42 -7.60 -1.53 2.55
N ILE A 43 -8.86 -1.92 2.33
CA ILE A 43 -9.24 -3.28 1.93
C ILE A 43 -9.62 -3.22 0.45
N GLU A 44 -8.85 -3.89 -0.38
CA GLU A 44 -9.03 -3.90 -1.83
C GLU A 44 -9.54 -5.27 -2.32
N ILE A 45 -10.74 -5.29 -2.89
CA ILE A 45 -11.38 -6.50 -3.41
C ILE A 45 -11.44 -6.42 -4.93
N ARG A 46 -10.69 -7.29 -5.61
CA ARG A 46 -10.53 -7.29 -7.06
C ARG A 46 -11.02 -8.62 -7.63
N GLY A 47 -12.11 -8.59 -8.40
CA GLY A 47 -12.61 -9.76 -9.11
C GLY A 47 -11.86 -10.00 -10.42
N SER A 48 -11.44 -11.25 -10.66
CA SER A 48 -11.02 -11.78 -11.97
C SER A 48 -12.10 -12.72 -12.46
N LEU A 49 -13.15 -12.18 -13.06
CA LEU A 49 -14.35 -12.94 -13.43
C LEU A 49 -14.09 -13.92 -14.59
N LYS A 50 -13.17 -13.60 -15.49
CA LYS A 50 -12.72 -14.53 -16.54
C LYS A 50 -12.04 -15.78 -15.97
N GLU A 51 -11.51 -15.68 -14.76
CA GLU A 51 -10.78 -16.75 -14.10
C GLU A 51 -11.56 -17.29 -12.89
N ASN A 52 -12.83 -16.89 -12.73
CA ASN A 52 -13.74 -17.35 -11.69
C ASN A 52 -13.16 -17.24 -10.26
N TYR A 53 -12.52 -16.12 -9.94
CA TYR A 53 -12.11 -15.83 -8.57
C TYR A 53 -12.09 -14.33 -8.26
N PHE A 54 -11.95 -13.98 -6.99
CA PHE A 54 -11.54 -12.65 -6.55
C PHE A 54 -10.35 -12.72 -5.59
N ILE A 55 -9.65 -11.61 -5.42
CA ILE A 55 -8.57 -11.44 -4.45
C ILE A 55 -8.93 -10.32 -3.50
N CYS A 56 -8.63 -10.51 -2.21
CA CYS A 56 -8.65 -9.44 -1.22
C CYS A 56 -7.22 -9.10 -0.80
N CYS A 57 -6.86 -7.82 -0.90
CA CYS A 57 -5.60 -7.28 -0.40
C CYS A 57 -5.85 -6.32 0.76
N LEU A 58 -4.98 -6.37 1.77
CA LEU A 58 -4.89 -5.35 2.80
C LEU A 58 -3.71 -4.45 2.43
N THR A 59 -3.97 -3.17 2.30
CA THR A 59 -3.02 -2.19 1.81
C THR A 59 -2.93 -1.04 2.80
N VAL A 60 -1.72 -0.50 3.02
CA VAL A 60 -1.56 0.76 3.74
C VAL A 60 -0.90 1.76 2.82
N TYR A 61 -1.47 2.96 2.77
CA TYR A 61 -0.95 4.10 2.04
C TYR A 61 -0.46 5.16 3.02
N SER A 62 0.62 5.84 2.65
CA SER A 62 1.06 7.09 3.26
C SER A 62 0.12 8.21 2.85
N ASP A 63 -0.37 8.95 3.84
CA ASP A 63 -1.15 10.18 3.66
C ASP A 63 -0.35 11.43 4.00
N PHE A 64 0.98 11.32 4.14
CA PHE A 64 1.84 12.49 4.25
C PHE A 64 1.62 13.46 3.07
N LYS A 65 1.54 14.74 3.39
CA LYS A 65 1.57 15.81 2.39
C LYS A 65 3.01 16.06 1.97
N LEU A 66 3.47 15.30 0.99
CA LEU A 66 4.85 15.35 0.51
C LEU A 66 5.09 16.66 -0.26
N PRO A 67 5.87 17.63 0.27
CA PRO A 67 6.02 18.95 -0.32
C PRO A 67 6.71 18.92 -1.69
N ASN A 68 7.57 17.93 -1.92
CA ASN A 68 8.29 17.72 -3.17
C ASN A 68 7.54 16.83 -4.18
N THR A 69 6.23 16.62 -4.01
CA THR A 69 5.38 15.81 -4.91
C THR A 69 5.51 16.23 -6.39
N PRO A 70 5.93 15.32 -7.30
CA PRO A 70 5.89 15.53 -8.74
C PRO A 70 4.52 15.98 -9.27
N LYS A 71 4.49 17.14 -9.94
CA LYS A 71 3.25 17.69 -10.54
C LYS A 71 2.96 17.13 -11.93
N SER A 72 3.97 16.67 -12.67
CA SER A 72 3.80 16.20 -14.06
C SER A 72 3.48 14.71 -14.18
N ILE A 73 3.63 13.95 -13.10
CA ILE A 73 3.28 12.54 -13.06
C ILE A 73 1.77 12.43 -12.87
N LYS A 74 1.06 11.94 -13.90
CA LYS A 74 -0.39 11.67 -13.86
C LYS A 74 -0.74 10.99 -12.53
N THR A 75 -1.65 11.61 -11.78
CA THR A 75 -2.11 11.25 -10.43
C THR A 75 -2.32 9.75 -10.19
N LYS A 76 -2.76 9.00 -11.22
CA LYS A 76 -2.93 7.54 -11.16
C LYS A 76 -1.65 6.74 -10.89
N LYS A 77 -0.51 7.09 -11.52
CA LYS A 77 0.78 6.45 -11.20
C LYS A 77 1.25 6.89 -9.81
N PHE A 78 0.87 8.10 -9.42
CA PHE A 78 1.26 8.73 -8.18
C PHE A 78 0.66 7.95 -6.96
N HIS A 79 -0.55 7.40 -7.03
CA HIS A 79 -1.09 6.59 -5.91
C HIS A 79 -0.27 5.32 -5.57
N THR A 80 0.54 4.80 -6.49
CA THR A 80 1.29 3.54 -6.28
C THR A 80 2.48 3.71 -5.34
N TYR A 81 3.16 4.86 -5.31
CA TYR A 81 4.28 5.04 -4.38
C TYR A 81 3.83 5.42 -2.98
N LYS A 82 2.61 5.97 -2.83
CA LYS A 82 2.03 6.16 -1.50
C LYS A 82 1.78 4.82 -0.83
N ARG A 83 1.63 3.75 -1.62
CA ARG A 83 1.42 2.42 -1.09
C ARG A 83 2.69 1.94 -0.40
N ILE A 84 2.60 1.80 0.90
CA ILE A 84 3.69 1.37 1.74
C ILE A 84 3.74 -0.16 1.75
N PHE A 85 2.59 -0.83 1.91
CA PHE A 85 2.51 -2.30 1.94
C PHE A 85 1.26 -2.80 1.23
N GLN A 86 1.33 -4.04 0.76
CA GLN A 86 0.20 -4.80 0.26
C GLN A 86 0.39 -6.26 0.64
N VAL A 87 -0.59 -6.85 1.32
CA VAL A 87 -0.60 -8.26 1.73
C VAL A 87 -1.90 -8.92 1.31
N GLY A 88 -1.88 -10.22 1.05
CA GLY A 88 -3.07 -10.99 0.75
C GLY A 88 -3.85 -11.35 2.01
N LEU A 89 -5.18 -11.36 1.91
CA LEU A 89 -6.06 -11.93 2.93
C LEU A 89 -6.60 -13.28 2.46
N THR A 90 -6.28 -14.32 3.22
CA THR A 90 -6.86 -15.67 3.08
C THR A 90 -7.99 -15.83 4.10
N PRO A 91 -8.81 -16.90 4.02
CA PRO A 91 -9.80 -17.20 5.06
C PRO A 91 -9.22 -17.31 6.47
N ASN A 92 -7.96 -17.74 6.60
CA ASN A 92 -7.38 -18.16 7.88
C ASN A 92 -6.24 -17.27 8.40
N LYS A 93 -5.71 -16.37 7.56
CA LYS A 93 -4.57 -15.50 7.90
C LYS A 93 -4.31 -14.41 6.87
N VAL A 94 -3.51 -13.43 7.29
CA VAL A 94 -2.80 -12.52 6.39
C VAL A 94 -1.55 -13.22 5.85
N SER A 95 -1.27 -13.05 4.56
CA SER A 95 -0.18 -13.72 3.84
C SER A 95 0.57 -12.74 2.94
N SER A 96 1.85 -13.01 2.68
CA SER A 96 2.62 -12.29 1.65
C SER A 96 2.13 -12.64 0.23
N SER A 97 1.44 -13.76 0.05
CA SER A 97 0.88 -14.21 -1.23
C SER A 97 -0.60 -13.90 -1.35
N PHE A 98 -1.07 -13.68 -2.58
CA PHE A 98 -2.49 -13.52 -2.87
C PHE A 98 -3.22 -14.86 -2.80
N TYR A 99 -4.44 -14.83 -2.26
CA TYR A 99 -5.36 -15.97 -2.25
C TYR A 99 -6.50 -15.73 -3.23
N GLN A 100 -6.74 -16.71 -4.09
CA GLN A 100 -7.83 -16.70 -5.05
C GLN A 100 -9.08 -17.26 -4.39
N TRP A 101 -10.00 -16.38 -4.01
CA TRP A 101 -11.31 -16.74 -3.50
C TRP A 101 -12.19 -17.17 -4.67
N ALA A 102 -12.57 -18.44 -4.70
CA ALA A 102 -13.32 -19.00 -5.81
C ALA A 102 -14.67 -18.29 -6.02
N LEU A 103 -15.06 -18.13 -7.28
CA LEU A 103 -16.39 -17.72 -7.72
C LEU A 103 -16.99 -18.83 -8.58
N LYS A 104 -18.31 -18.96 -8.55
CA LYS A 104 -19.07 -19.93 -9.36
C LYS A 104 -20.29 -19.25 -9.97
N ASP A 105 -20.97 -19.95 -10.88
CA ASP A 105 -22.27 -19.51 -11.41
C ASP A 105 -23.40 -19.64 -10.36
N ASP A 106 -23.08 -20.14 -9.16
CA ASP A 106 -23.97 -20.23 -8.01
C ASP A 106 -23.86 -18.95 -7.16
N LYS A 107 -24.97 -18.21 -7.10
CA LYS A 107 -25.09 -16.97 -6.34
C LYS A 107 -24.95 -17.19 -4.82
N ASP A 108 -25.54 -18.24 -4.27
CA ASP A 108 -25.51 -18.48 -2.83
C ASP A 108 -24.12 -18.92 -2.39
N PHE A 109 -23.43 -19.72 -3.21
CA PHE A 109 -22.02 -20.02 -3.03
C PHE A 109 -21.17 -18.74 -2.97
N ASN A 110 -21.35 -17.83 -3.93
CA ASN A 110 -20.60 -16.57 -3.97
C ASN A 110 -20.92 -15.65 -2.79
N ILE A 111 -22.17 -15.62 -2.33
CA ILE A 111 -22.56 -14.90 -1.11
C ILE A 111 -21.83 -15.49 0.10
N GLY A 112 -21.77 -16.82 0.22
CA GLY A 112 -21.02 -17.51 1.26
C GLY A 112 -19.53 -17.14 1.24
N GLN A 113 -18.91 -17.03 0.07
CA GLN A 113 -17.51 -16.57 -0.06
C GLN A 113 -17.33 -15.12 0.42
N ILE A 114 -18.29 -14.24 0.16
CA ILE A 114 -18.24 -12.83 0.64
C ILE A 114 -18.45 -12.76 2.16
N GLN A 115 -19.31 -13.61 2.72
CA GLN A 115 -19.51 -13.69 4.17
C GLN A 115 -18.23 -14.17 4.88
N LEU A 116 -17.63 -15.24 4.36
CA LEU A 116 -16.34 -15.75 4.85
C LEU A 116 -15.23 -14.69 4.73
N LEU A 117 -15.20 -13.93 3.63
CA LEU A 117 -14.30 -12.78 3.50
C LEU A 117 -14.55 -11.76 4.62
N GLY A 118 -15.81 -11.45 4.93
CA GLY A 118 -16.15 -10.55 6.03
C GLY A 118 -15.60 -11.03 7.38
N GLU A 119 -15.68 -12.34 7.67
CA GLU A 119 -15.12 -12.95 8.88
C GLU A 119 -13.59 -12.85 8.91
N ALA A 120 -12.94 -13.16 7.80
CA ALA A 120 -11.49 -13.04 7.66
C ALA A 120 -11.02 -11.59 7.84
N ILE A 121 -11.78 -10.60 7.34
CA ILE A 121 -11.49 -9.18 7.55
C ILE A 121 -11.59 -8.84 9.03
N SER A 122 -12.71 -9.14 9.69
CA SER A 122 -12.92 -8.77 11.09
C SER A 122 -11.90 -9.44 12.03
N THR A 123 -11.44 -10.64 11.69
CA THR A 123 -10.48 -11.40 12.52
C THR A 123 -9.03 -11.07 12.17
N HIS A 124 -8.60 -11.44 10.96
CA HIS A 124 -7.19 -11.36 10.57
C HIS A 124 -6.84 -9.98 9.99
N GLY A 125 -7.76 -9.37 9.23
CA GLY A 125 -7.56 -8.03 8.69
C GLY A 125 -7.45 -6.97 9.77
N THR A 126 -8.37 -6.99 10.74
CA THR A 126 -8.31 -6.11 11.92
C THR A 126 -7.04 -6.32 12.73
N GLY A 127 -6.65 -7.58 12.99
CA GLY A 127 -5.40 -7.89 13.69
C GLY A 127 -4.17 -7.31 12.97
N PHE A 128 -4.12 -7.40 11.65
CA PHE A 128 -3.07 -6.78 10.84
C PHE A 128 -3.08 -5.25 10.96
N PHE A 129 -4.24 -4.60 10.78
CA PHE A 129 -4.32 -3.15 10.81
C PHE A 129 -4.07 -2.53 12.18
N ASN A 130 -4.37 -3.26 13.26
CA ASN A 130 -4.14 -2.78 14.63
C ASN A 130 -2.66 -2.57 14.94
N ARG A 131 -1.74 -3.24 14.22
CA ARG A 131 -0.30 -3.05 14.35
C ARG A 131 0.16 -1.63 13.97
N PHE A 132 -0.68 -0.88 13.26
CA PHE A 132 -0.41 0.50 12.85
C PHE A 132 -1.06 1.54 13.75
N ASN A 133 -1.82 1.14 14.78
CA ASN A 133 -2.52 2.10 15.64
C ASN A 133 -1.55 2.93 16.49
N ASN A 134 -0.35 2.40 16.78
CA ASN A 134 0.70 3.11 17.51
C ASN A 134 1.67 3.86 16.58
N PHE A 135 1.24 4.23 15.37
CA PHE A 135 2.05 5.04 14.47
C PHE A 135 2.52 6.34 15.17
N PRO A 136 3.79 6.78 15.01
CA PRO A 136 4.83 6.24 14.12
C PRO A 136 5.74 5.17 14.72
N GLU A 137 5.55 4.73 15.97
CA GLU A 137 6.54 3.94 16.72
C GLU A 137 7.13 2.74 15.97
N PRO A 138 6.34 1.87 15.29
CA PRO A 138 6.92 0.71 14.63
C PRO A 138 7.90 1.06 13.50
N PHE A 139 7.80 2.27 12.96
CA PHE A 139 8.65 2.75 11.88
C PHE A 139 9.91 3.43 12.39
N LEU A 140 9.90 3.97 13.60
CA LEU A 140 11.06 4.65 14.20
C LEU A 140 12.19 3.69 14.58
N SER A 141 11.89 2.40 14.68
CA SER A 141 12.87 1.34 14.96
C SER A 141 13.67 0.89 13.75
N ILE A 142 13.30 1.34 12.54
CA ILE A 142 14.00 0.99 11.31
C ILE A 142 15.11 2.02 11.09
N GLU A 143 16.33 1.53 10.92
CA GLU A 143 17.51 2.37 10.72
C GLU A 143 17.96 2.35 9.24
N PRO A 144 18.66 3.39 8.76
CA PRO A 144 19.21 3.40 7.40
C PRO A 144 20.08 2.19 7.08
N GLU A 145 20.87 1.72 8.05
CA GLU A 145 21.80 0.60 7.92
C GLU A 145 21.08 -0.75 7.69
N ASP A 146 19.81 -0.87 8.08
CA ASP A 146 19.01 -2.08 7.84
C ASP A 146 18.88 -2.38 6.33
N PHE A 147 19.05 -1.36 5.50
CA PHE A 147 18.98 -1.49 4.05
C PHE A 147 20.32 -1.88 3.43
N ASP A 148 21.45 -1.83 4.14
CA ASP A 148 22.78 -2.09 3.55
C ASP A 148 22.98 -3.55 3.15
N THR A 149 22.35 -4.47 3.88
CA THR A 149 22.65 -5.91 3.75
C THR A 149 21.50 -6.75 3.24
N LYS A 150 20.23 -6.28 3.33
CA LYS A 150 19.03 -7.04 2.96
C LYS A 150 17.88 -6.13 2.51
N GLU A 151 16.87 -6.73 1.87
CA GLU A 151 15.57 -6.07 1.68
C GLU A 151 14.87 -5.92 3.03
N VAL A 152 14.52 -4.69 3.40
CA VAL A 152 13.80 -4.43 4.63
C VAL A 152 12.36 -4.90 4.49
N LYS A 153 11.91 -5.68 5.48
CA LYS A 153 10.55 -6.18 5.58
C LYS A 153 9.80 -5.41 6.65
N LEU A 154 8.54 -5.12 6.38
CA LEU A 154 7.68 -4.53 7.40
C LEU A 154 7.45 -5.54 8.52
N PHE A 155 7.70 -5.09 9.76
CA PHE A 155 7.65 -5.90 10.97
C PHE A 155 8.43 -7.23 10.86
N ASN A 156 9.53 -7.24 10.10
CA ASN A 156 10.34 -8.42 9.80
C ASN A 156 9.57 -9.56 9.12
N GLN A 157 8.38 -9.29 8.57
CA GLN A 157 7.47 -10.32 8.07
C GLN A 157 7.04 -10.10 6.63
N TYR A 158 6.67 -8.87 6.26
CA TYR A 158 6.03 -8.59 4.96
C TYR A 158 6.95 -7.86 4.01
N ASP A 159 6.98 -8.32 2.76
CA ASP A 159 7.79 -7.70 1.72
C ASP A 159 7.25 -6.31 1.36
N VAL A 160 8.16 -5.37 1.16
CA VAL A 160 7.83 -4.00 0.76
C VAL A 160 8.01 -3.85 -0.74
N SER A 161 6.93 -3.52 -1.44
CA SER A 161 6.89 -3.57 -2.91
C SER A 161 7.84 -2.60 -3.62
N ASN A 162 8.28 -1.53 -2.95
CA ASN A 162 9.28 -0.60 -3.48
C ASN A 162 10.12 0.00 -2.34
N GLN A 163 11.35 -0.49 -2.21
CA GLN A 163 12.27 -0.09 -1.15
C GLN A 163 12.63 1.41 -1.22
N VAL A 164 12.77 1.99 -2.42
CA VAL A 164 13.11 3.42 -2.57
C VAL A 164 11.98 4.32 -2.07
N PHE A 165 10.74 4.00 -2.42
CA PHE A 165 9.59 4.74 -1.91
C PHE A 165 9.34 4.49 -0.43
N TYR A 166 9.73 3.32 0.08
CA TYR A 166 9.66 3.04 1.50
C TYR A 166 10.66 3.87 2.30
N MET A 167 11.91 4.00 1.84
CA MET A 167 12.89 4.92 2.43
C MET A 167 12.36 6.35 2.45
N ASN A 168 11.73 6.80 1.37
CA ASN A 168 11.11 8.12 1.34
C ASN A 168 9.97 8.27 2.35
N PHE A 169 9.18 7.21 2.56
CA PHE A 169 8.17 7.19 3.61
C PHE A 169 8.81 7.28 5.00
N LEU A 170 9.88 6.52 5.27
CA LEU A 170 10.62 6.57 6.54
C LEU A 170 11.22 7.95 6.80
N LYS A 171 11.78 8.61 5.78
CA LYS A 171 12.20 10.02 5.86
C LYS A 171 11.09 10.91 6.42
N GLU A 172 9.88 10.79 5.89
CA GLU A 172 8.73 11.62 6.28
C GLU A 172 8.20 11.27 7.67
N VAL A 173 8.29 9.99 8.05
CA VAL A 173 8.04 9.55 9.43
C VAL A 173 9.00 10.25 10.40
N HIS A 174 10.31 10.20 10.13
CA HIS A 174 11.32 10.83 10.99
C HIS A 174 11.21 12.36 11.01
N LEU A 175 10.87 12.99 9.88
CA LEU A 175 10.55 14.43 9.84
C LEU A 175 9.35 14.78 10.73
N SER A 176 8.33 13.92 10.78
CA SER A 176 7.12 14.17 11.58
C SER A 176 7.34 14.16 13.10
N VAL A 177 8.51 13.69 13.53
CA VAL A 177 8.94 13.65 14.94
C VAL A 177 10.26 14.40 15.16
N ASP A 178 10.60 15.34 14.26
CA ASP A 178 11.78 16.21 14.33
C ASP A 178 13.14 15.50 14.39
N GLN A 179 13.23 14.25 13.89
CA GLN A 179 14.49 13.50 13.78
C GLN A 179 15.20 13.79 12.45
N ILE A 180 15.73 15.02 12.33
CA ILE A 180 16.28 15.56 11.09
C ILE A 180 17.47 14.76 10.56
N GLU A 181 18.37 14.30 11.42
CA GLU A 181 19.55 13.52 11.02
C GLU A 181 19.14 12.20 10.36
N LYS A 182 18.24 11.44 11.01
CA LYS A 182 17.71 10.18 10.45
C LYS A 182 16.93 10.40 9.16
N ALA A 183 16.09 11.43 9.12
CA ALA A 183 15.38 11.80 7.89
C ALA A 183 16.37 12.07 6.74
N THR A 184 17.44 12.82 7.01
CA THR A 184 18.48 13.12 6.02
C THR A 184 19.19 11.85 5.55
N ALA A 185 19.50 10.92 6.45
CA ALA A 185 20.10 9.64 6.10
C ALA A 185 19.20 8.81 5.16
N PHE A 186 17.90 8.69 5.47
CA PHE A 186 16.95 8.02 4.57
C PHE A 186 16.77 8.73 3.23
N SER A 187 16.78 10.06 3.20
CA SER A 187 16.73 10.85 1.97
C SER A 187 17.93 10.56 1.07
N ASN A 188 19.14 10.59 1.63
CA ASN A 188 20.38 10.30 0.91
C ASN A 188 20.39 8.86 0.35
N LEU A 189 19.93 7.90 1.15
CA LEU A 189 19.86 6.50 0.74
C LEU A 189 18.85 6.28 -0.40
N ALA A 190 17.66 6.89 -0.30
CA ALA A 190 16.65 6.85 -1.35
C ALA A 190 17.16 7.47 -2.65
N LEU A 191 17.87 8.60 -2.58
CA LEU A 191 18.49 9.27 -3.72
C LEU A 191 19.55 8.39 -4.39
N ALA A 192 20.47 7.80 -3.60
CA ALA A 192 21.50 6.91 -4.12
C ALA A 192 20.90 5.74 -4.90
N ARG A 193 19.92 5.02 -4.31
CA ARG A 193 19.23 3.91 -4.99
C ARG A 193 18.41 4.35 -6.19
N CYS A 194 17.77 5.52 -6.12
CA CYS A 194 17.06 6.08 -7.27
C CYS A 194 18.01 6.32 -8.44
N HIS A 195 19.18 6.91 -8.19
CA HIS A 195 20.19 7.12 -9.22
C HIS A 195 20.72 5.82 -9.80
N ASP A 196 21.00 4.81 -8.97
CA ASP A 196 21.48 3.50 -9.45
C ASP A 196 20.44 2.79 -10.31
N ASN A 197 19.16 2.81 -9.91
CA ASN A 197 18.06 2.26 -10.71
C ASN A 197 17.90 2.96 -12.06
N LEU A 198 18.09 4.29 -12.11
CA LEU A 198 18.04 5.05 -13.35
C LEU A 198 19.23 4.74 -14.27
N LYS A 199 20.43 4.51 -13.70
CA LYS A 199 21.62 4.09 -14.44
C LYS A 199 21.49 2.67 -14.99
N GLY A 200 21.05 1.72 -14.17
CA GLY A 200 20.92 0.30 -14.51
C GLY A 200 19.88 0.03 -15.60
N ASN A 201 18.77 0.78 -15.60
CA ASN A 201 17.72 0.68 -16.62
C ASN A 201 18.06 1.40 -17.94
N LYS A 202 19.29 1.93 -18.12
CA LYS A 202 19.72 2.75 -19.28
C LYS A 202 18.85 3.99 -19.56
N ILE A 203 17.93 4.37 -18.67
CA ILE A 203 17.04 5.53 -18.84
C ILE A 203 17.86 6.83 -18.97
N ILE A 204 19.00 6.90 -18.27
CA ILE A 204 19.92 8.06 -18.33
C ILE A 204 20.66 8.14 -19.68
N ARG A 205 20.80 7.03 -20.42
CA ARG A 205 21.60 7.01 -21.66
C ARG A 205 20.93 7.74 -22.83
N ASP A 206 19.60 7.79 -22.87
CA ASP A 206 18.90 8.36 -24.04
C ASP A 206 18.41 9.80 -23.81
N LYS A 207 18.11 10.22 -22.57
CA LYS A 207 17.79 11.63 -22.21
C LYS A 207 18.14 11.91 -20.74
N PRO A 208 19.35 12.41 -20.42
CA PRO A 208 19.83 12.57 -19.04
C PRO A 208 19.04 13.56 -18.16
N ASN A 209 18.02 14.24 -18.70
CA ASN A 209 17.41 15.43 -18.11
C ASN A 209 15.92 15.58 -18.44
N ASP A 210 15.23 14.47 -18.71
CA ASP A 210 13.78 14.56 -18.89
C ASP A 210 13.11 15.07 -17.60
N LYS A 211 11.99 15.79 -17.77
CA LYS A 211 11.27 16.43 -16.65
C LYS A 211 10.88 15.41 -15.57
N TYR A 212 10.59 14.18 -15.99
CA TYR A 212 10.22 13.08 -15.12
C TYR A 212 11.33 12.72 -14.13
N THR A 213 12.56 12.52 -14.64
CA THR A 213 13.72 12.14 -13.82
C THR A 213 14.04 13.22 -12.78
N ARG A 214 13.99 14.49 -13.17
CA ARG A 214 14.21 15.61 -12.24
C ARG A 214 13.14 15.71 -11.16
N GLU A 215 11.87 15.55 -11.51
CA GLU A 215 10.79 15.55 -10.51
C GLU A 215 10.89 14.34 -9.57
N LEU A 216 11.27 13.17 -10.07
CA LEU A 216 11.45 11.97 -9.26
C LEU A 216 12.63 12.09 -8.29
N VAL A 217 13.77 12.64 -8.72
CA VAL A 217 14.91 12.90 -7.82
C VAL A 217 14.51 13.90 -6.74
N ARG A 218 13.89 15.03 -7.13
CA ARG A 218 13.42 16.06 -6.20
C ARG A 218 12.45 15.51 -5.15
N PHE A 219 11.62 14.54 -5.52
CA PHE A 219 10.69 13.89 -4.60
C PHE A 219 11.38 13.27 -3.37
N PHE A 220 12.59 12.74 -3.56
CA PHE A 220 13.37 12.08 -2.52
C PHE A 220 14.22 13.04 -1.68
N GLU A 221 14.47 14.25 -2.18
CA GLU A 221 15.21 15.29 -1.46
C GLU A 221 14.49 15.69 -0.16
N MET A 222 15.28 16.22 0.78
CA MET A 222 14.75 16.89 1.97
C MET A 222 13.85 18.07 1.57
N PRO A 223 12.77 18.34 2.32
CA PRO A 223 11.99 19.55 2.12
C PRO A 223 12.86 20.79 2.38
N LYS A 224 12.63 21.83 1.59
CA LYS A 224 13.25 23.15 1.76
C LYS A 224 12.40 24.03 2.66
#